data_AF-A0A645DAT7-F1
#
_entry.id   AF-A0A645DAT7-F1
#
_cell.length_a   1.000
_cell.length_b   1.000
_cell.length_c   1.000
_cell.angle_alpha   90.00
_cell.angle_beta   90.00
_cell.angle_gamma   90.00
#
_symmetry.space_group_name_H-M   'P 1'
#
loop_
_entity.id
_entity.type
_entity.pdbx_description
1 polymer ?
#
loop_
_entity_poly.entity_id
_entity_poly.type
_entity_poly.pdbx_seq_one_letter_code
_entity_poly.pdbx_strand_id
1 'polypeptide(L)'
;MNLFRNKVYAQNLVRAILIKYPRNQRDQLTEIRKAVSYFTVEEVEYALQYCIDNNIINASDFHNTLKVNHRTDIHENIRPEIKTMSSQAALIAMTIPNRSSIDDYQNAFIINK
;
A
#
# COMPACT_ATOMS: atom_id res chain seq x y z
N MET A 1 -15.97 11.13 22.19
CA MET A 1 -16.23 10.27 21.02
C MET A 1 -15.73 8.86 21.31
N ASN A 2 -16.59 7.85 21.23
CA ASN A 2 -16.16 6.45 21.27
C ASN A 2 -15.66 6.07 19.88
N LEU A 3 -14.37 5.73 19.77
CA LEU A 3 -13.73 5.42 18.49
C LEU A 3 -14.14 4.04 17.94
N PHE A 4 -14.54 3.13 18.83
CA PHE A 4 -15.03 1.79 18.53
C PHE A 4 -16.33 1.53 19.29
N ARG A 5 -17.27 0.83 18.66
CA ARG A 5 -18.49 0.30 19.26
C ARG A 5 -18.15 -0.96 20.08
N ASN A 6 -17.34 -1.88 19.54
CA ASN A 6 -16.92 -3.07 20.29
C ASN A 6 -15.68 -2.77 21.17
N LYS A 7 -15.95 -2.47 22.44
CA LYS A 7 -14.91 -2.16 23.44
C LYS A 7 -14.00 -3.34 23.76
N VAL A 8 -14.49 -4.58 23.65
CA VAL A 8 -13.69 -5.78 23.98
C VAL A 8 -12.60 -5.98 22.95
N TYR A 9 -12.95 -5.95 21.66
CA TYR A 9 -11.96 -6.07 20.60
C TYR A 9 -10.99 -4.89 20.57
N ALA A 10 -11.48 -3.67 20.83
CA ALA A 10 -10.61 -2.51 20.93
C ALA A 10 -9.58 -2.65 22.07
N GLN A 11 -10.00 -3.14 23.24
CA GLN A 11 -9.09 -3.40 24.36
C GLN A 11 -8.08 -4.49 24.04
N ASN A 12 -8.50 -5.56 23.36
CA ASN A 12 -7.61 -6.63 22.93
C ASN A 12 -6.54 -6.13 21.96
N LEU A 13 -6.94 -5.32 20.96
CA LEU A 13 -6.02 -4.73 20.00
C LEU A 13 -5.00 -3.82 20.70
N VAL A 14 -5.48 -2.93 21.58
CA VAL A 14 -4.61 -2.03 22.35
C VAL A 14 -3.63 -2.83 23.20
N ARG A 15 -4.11 -3.85 23.93
CA ARG A 15 -3.24 -4.71 24.76
C ARG A 15 -2.18 -5.41 23.91
N ALA A 16 -2.57 -5.94 22.76
CA ALA A 16 -1.65 -6.59 21.85
C ALA A 16 -0.57 -5.62 21.33
N ILE A 17 -0.95 -4.38 20.98
CA ILE A 17 -0.01 -3.31 20.57
C ILE A 17 0.95 -2.97 21.71
N LEU A 18 0.44 -2.82 22.94
CA LEU A 18 1.25 -2.49 24.11
C LEU A 18 2.32 -3.55 24.37
N ILE A 19 1.98 -4.83 24.18
CA ILE A 19 2.89 -5.98 24.34
C ILE A 19 3.90 -6.05 23.19
N LYS A 20 3.45 -5.91 21.94
CA LYS A 20 4.27 -6.11 20.74
C LYS A 20 5.21 -4.93 20.46
N TYR A 21 4.78 -3.70 20.74
CA TYR A 21 5.50 -2.47 20.40
C TYR A 21 5.69 -1.55 21.61
N PRO A 22 6.35 -1.98 22.70
CA PRO A 22 6.43 -1.22 23.95
C PRO A 22 7.07 0.18 23.81
N ARG A 23 7.99 0.35 22.85
CA ARG A 23 8.64 1.64 22.57
C ARG A 23 7.79 2.58 21.71
N ASN A 24 6.98 2.01 20.81
CA ASN A 24 6.28 2.76 19.75
C ASN A 24 4.76 2.74 19.95
N GLN A 25 4.28 2.43 21.16
CA GLN A 25 2.85 2.30 21.47
C GLN A 25 2.06 3.54 21.05
N ARG A 26 2.59 4.72 21.39
CA ARG A 26 1.94 6.00 21.09
C ARG A 26 1.79 6.22 19.59
N ASP A 27 2.82 5.93 18.81
CA ASP A 27 2.81 6.14 17.37
C ASP A 27 1.82 5.19 16.69
N GLN A 28 1.86 3.90 17.07
CA GLN A 28 0.92 2.89 16.57
C GLN A 28 -0.54 3.27 16.85
N LEU A 29 -0.85 3.66 18.10
CA LEU A 29 -2.21 4.06 18.47
C LEU A 29 -2.63 5.39 17.81
N THR A 30 -1.69 6.32 17.63
CA THR A 30 -1.96 7.59 16.96
C THR A 30 -2.27 7.38 15.48
N GLU A 31 -1.54 6.49 14.80
CA GLU A 31 -1.81 6.13 13.41
C GLU A 31 -3.17 5.45 13.27
N ILE A 32 -3.51 4.48 14.13
CA ILE A 32 -4.82 3.84 14.11
C ILE A 32 -5.93 4.88 14.31
N ARG A 33 -5.78 5.79 15.28
CA ARG A 33 -6.77 6.84 15.51
C ARG A 33 -6.95 7.75 14.30
N LYS A 34 -5.86 8.10 13.62
CA LYS A 34 -5.92 8.90 12.38
C LYS A 34 -6.62 8.10 11.28
N ALA A 35 -6.24 6.85 11.07
CA ALA A 35 -6.83 5.97 10.06
C ALA A 35 -8.36 5.91 10.21
N VAL A 36 -8.86 5.61 11.41
CA VAL A 36 -10.30 5.50 11.70
C VAL A 36 -11.10 6.75 11.34
N SER A 37 -10.51 7.95 11.42
CA SER A 37 -11.22 9.20 11.10
C SER A 37 -11.62 9.35 9.63
N TYR A 38 -11.03 8.54 8.73
CA TYR A 38 -11.31 8.57 7.29
C TYR A 38 -12.34 7.51 6.84
N PHE A 39 -12.78 6.63 7.73
CA PHE A 39 -13.68 5.52 7.40
C PHE A 39 -14.95 5.56 8.24
N THR A 40 -15.98 4.85 7.79
CA THR A 40 -17.22 4.70 8.54
C THR A 40 -17.03 3.78 9.75
N VAL A 41 -17.93 3.90 10.73
CA VAL A 41 -17.89 3.05 11.93
C VAL A 41 -18.01 1.56 11.57
N GLU A 42 -18.78 1.21 10.55
CA GLU A 42 -19.00 -0.18 10.11
C GLU A 42 -17.72 -0.79 9.52
N GLU A 43 -17.05 -0.08 8.62
CA GLU A 43 -15.75 -0.50 8.05
C GLU A 43 -14.68 -0.68 9.14
N VAL A 44 -14.71 0.19 10.15
CA VAL A 44 -13.78 0.17 11.27
C VAL A 44 -14.03 -1.01 12.20
N GLU A 45 -15.29 -1.33 12.50
CA GLU A 45 -15.63 -2.50 13.30
C GLU A 45 -15.28 -3.81 12.57
N TYR A 46 -15.54 -3.88 11.26
CA TYR A 46 -15.16 -5.03 10.46
C TYR A 46 -13.64 -5.20 10.41
N ALA A 47 -12.89 -4.12 10.16
CA ALA A 47 -11.42 -4.17 10.17
C ALA A 47 -10.87 -4.55 11.55
N LEU A 48 -11.48 -4.04 12.63
CA LEU A 48 -11.11 -4.39 14.00
C LEU A 48 -11.29 -5.89 14.27
N GLN A 49 -12.44 -6.45 13.89
CA GLN A 49 -12.70 -7.87 14.05
C GLN A 49 -11.72 -8.71 13.22
N TYR A 50 -11.54 -8.38 11.93
CA TYR A 50 -10.60 -9.06 11.05
C TYR A 50 -9.16 -9.03 11.59
N CYS A 51 -8.73 -7.89 12.13
CA CYS A 51 -7.38 -7.76 12.67
C CYS A 51 -7.18 -8.61 13.92
N ILE A 52 -8.18 -8.73 14.79
CA ILE A 52 -8.12 -9.62 15.95
C ILE A 52 -8.08 -11.08 15.50
N ASP A 53 -8.98 -11.48 14.61
CA ASP A 53 -9.12 -12.86 14.14
C ASP A 53 -7.85 -13.36 13.43
N ASN A 54 -7.14 -12.47 12.72
CA ASN A 54 -5.91 -12.77 12.00
C ASN A 54 -4.63 -12.34 12.73
N ASN A 55 -4.73 -11.93 14.00
CA ASN A 55 -3.60 -11.51 14.82
C ASN A 55 -2.75 -10.36 14.22
N ILE A 56 -3.41 -9.44 13.51
CA ILE A 56 -2.83 -8.23 12.91
C ILE A 56 -2.78 -7.13 13.97
N ILE A 57 -1.58 -6.86 14.48
CA ILE A 57 -1.37 -6.02 15.68
C ILE A 57 -0.64 -4.71 15.37
N ASN A 58 -0.38 -4.37 14.10
CA ASN A 58 0.30 -3.12 13.75
C ASN A 58 -0.63 -2.15 13.01
N ALA A 59 -0.32 -0.86 13.12
CA ALA A 59 -1.13 0.21 12.57
C ALA A 59 -1.15 0.23 11.03
N SER A 60 -0.02 -0.10 10.39
CA SER A 60 0.10 -0.11 8.93
C SER A 60 -0.80 -1.16 8.30
N ASP A 61 -0.83 -2.37 8.85
CA ASP A 61 -1.67 -3.47 8.37
C ASP A 61 -3.15 -3.24 8.73
N PHE A 62 -3.44 -2.64 9.89
CA PHE A 62 -4.79 -2.18 10.22
C PHE A 62 -5.31 -1.18 9.17
N HIS A 63 -4.47 -0.20 8.80
CA HIS A 63 -4.80 0.77 7.75
C HIS A 63 -4.95 0.14 6.36
N ASN A 64 -4.12 -0.86 6.04
CA ASN A 64 -4.23 -1.60 4.79
C ASN A 64 -5.53 -2.41 4.75
N THR A 65 -5.93 -3.02 5.85
CA THR A 65 -7.20 -3.76 5.99
C THR A 65 -8.39 -2.83 5.73
N LEU A 66 -8.39 -1.65 6.36
CA LEU A 66 -9.40 -0.61 6.11
C LEU A 66 -9.46 -0.22 4.63
N LYS A 67 -8.30 0.02 4.00
CA LYS A 67 -8.24 0.38 2.57
C LYS A 67 -8.75 -0.70 1.65
N VAL A 68 -8.45 -1.98 1.92
CA VAL A 68 -8.89 -3.10 1.08
C VAL A 68 -10.41 -3.21 1.15
N ASN A 69 -10.99 -3.14 2.34
CA ASN A 69 -12.44 -3.21 2.54
C ASN A 69 -13.17 -2.00 1.92
N HIS A 70 -12.60 -0.80 2.08
CA HIS A 70 -13.13 0.40 1.44
C HIS A 70 -13.05 0.34 -0.10
N ARG A 71 -12.02 -0.32 -0.63
CA ARG A 71 -11.81 -0.49 -2.08
C ARG A 71 -12.68 -1.55 -2.70
N THR A 72 -13.11 -2.58 -1.98
CA THR A 72 -14.06 -3.57 -2.51
C THR A 72 -15.36 -2.93 -2.95
N ASP A 73 -15.81 -1.88 -2.27
CA ASP A 73 -17.00 -1.11 -2.67
C ASP A 73 -16.78 -0.21 -3.90
N ILE A 74 -15.52 0.15 -4.19
CA ILE A 74 -15.15 1.08 -5.27
C ILE A 74 -14.70 0.35 -6.55
N HIS A 75 -14.20 -0.89 -6.43
CA HIS A 75 -13.49 -1.59 -7.52
C HIS A 75 -14.21 -2.81 -8.11
N GLU A 76 -15.47 -3.08 -7.77
CA GLU A 76 -16.21 -4.24 -8.32
C GLU A 76 -16.26 -4.29 -9.86
N ASN A 77 -15.92 -3.22 -10.59
CA ASN A 77 -15.98 -3.18 -12.05
C ASN A 77 -14.68 -2.83 -12.80
N ILE A 78 -13.53 -2.69 -12.14
CA ILE A 78 -12.28 -2.39 -12.86
C ILE A 78 -11.41 -3.64 -12.95
N ARG A 79 -11.78 -4.56 -13.84
CA ARG A 79 -10.82 -5.54 -14.34
C ARG A 79 -9.74 -4.75 -15.09
N PRO A 80 -8.46 -4.78 -14.67
CA PRO A 80 -7.42 -4.11 -15.43
C PRO A 80 -7.41 -4.73 -16.83
N GLU A 81 -7.67 -3.93 -17.84
CA GLU A 81 -7.58 -4.35 -19.23
C GLU A 81 -6.12 -4.71 -19.51
N ILE A 82 -5.83 -6.02 -19.59
CA ILE A 82 -4.51 -6.50 -19.95
C ILE A 82 -4.34 -6.21 -21.44
N LYS A 83 -3.76 -5.05 -21.76
CA LYS A 83 -3.38 -4.73 -23.15
C LYS A 83 -2.27 -5.68 -23.57
N THR A 84 -2.61 -6.66 -24.40
CA THR A 84 -1.63 -7.52 -25.05
C THR A 84 -0.71 -6.67 -25.94
N MET A 85 0.56 -7.06 -26.07
CA MET A 85 1.51 -6.32 -26.92
C MET A 85 0.94 -6.16 -28.34
N SER A 86 0.94 -4.92 -28.85
CA SER A 86 0.59 -4.66 -30.24
C SER A 86 1.68 -5.15 -31.17
N SER A 87 1.34 -5.43 -32.42
CA SER A 87 2.31 -5.87 -33.45
C SER A 87 3.47 -4.89 -33.59
N GLN A 88 3.21 -3.58 -33.44
CA GLN A 88 4.26 -2.56 -33.47
C GLN A 88 5.21 -2.64 -32.28
N ALA A 89 4.68 -2.90 -31.08
CA ALA A 89 5.50 -3.06 -29.87
C ALA A 89 6.35 -4.34 -29.93
N ALA A 90 5.84 -5.41 -30.55
CA ALA A 90 6.59 -6.62 -30.79
C ALA A 90 7.76 -6.39 -31.77
N LEU A 91 7.56 -5.61 -32.83
CA LEU A 91 8.64 -5.24 -33.76
C LEU A 91 9.73 -4.42 -33.07
N ILE A 92 9.36 -3.47 -32.21
CA ILE A 92 10.33 -2.67 -31.42
C ILE A 92 11.10 -3.56 -30.45
N ALA A 93 10.45 -4.54 -29.80
CA ALA A 93 11.13 -5.46 -28.91
C ALA A 93 12.14 -6.38 -29.62
N MET A 94 11.94 -6.63 -30.92
CA MET A 94 12.85 -7.41 -31.76
C MET A 94 13.99 -6.59 -32.35
N THR A 95 14.00 -5.26 -32.21
CA THR A 95 15.13 -4.46 -32.69
C THR A 95 16.30 -4.52 -31.72
N ILE A 96 17.50 -4.74 -32.25
CA ILE A 96 18.74 -4.63 -31.48
C ILE A 96 19.09 -3.14 -31.44
N PRO A 97 19.14 -2.50 -30.26
CA PRO A 97 19.47 -1.08 -30.19
C PRO A 97 20.90 -0.87 -30.67
N ASN A 98 21.11 0.22 -31.42
CA ASN A 98 22.44 0.59 -31.84
C ASN A 98 23.29 0.87 -30.60
N ARG A 99 24.48 0.27 -30.53
CA ARG A 99 25.40 0.47 -29.41
C ARG A 99 26.40 1.53 -29.82
N SER A 100 26.55 2.55 -28.99
CA SER A 100 27.63 3.52 -29.18
C SER A 100 28.98 2.83 -29.02
N SER A 101 29.92 3.14 -29.91
CA SER A 101 31.32 2.76 -29.76
C SER A 101 31.96 3.59 -28.65
N ILE A 102 33.04 3.10 -28.06
CA ILE A 102 33.82 3.89 -27.09
C ILE A 102 34.38 5.17 -27.74
N ASP A 103 34.66 5.14 -29.05
CA ASP A 103 35.06 6.29 -29.86
C ASP A 103 34.01 7.41 -29.88
N ASP A 104 32.71 7.07 -29.84
CA ASP A 104 31.63 8.06 -29.87
C ASP A 104 31.69 8.96 -28.62
N TYR A 105 32.03 8.36 -27.47
CA TYR A 105 32.17 9.10 -26.21
C TYR A 105 33.47 9.89 -26.13
N GLN A 106 34.57 9.37 -26.70
CA GLN A 106 35.85 10.06 -26.69
C GLN A 106 35.82 11.34 -27.51
N ASN A 107 35.06 11.36 -28.61
CA ASN A 107 34.96 12.50 -29.50
C ASN A 107 33.82 13.47 -29.15
N ALA A 108 32.85 13.06 -28.32
CA ALA A 108 31.68 13.87 -27.95
C ALA A 108 32.03 15.22 -27.29
N PHE A 109 33.23 15.36 -26.72
CA PHE A 109 33.69 16.57 -26.04
C PHE A 109 34.79 17.33 -26.79
N ILE A 110 35.20 16.86 -27.96
CA ILE A 110 36.18 17.56 -28.79
C ILE A 110 35.43 18.60 -29.63
N ILE A 111 35.20 19.77 -29.03
CA ILE A 111 34.72 20.95 -29.77
C ILE A 111 35.89 21.45 -30.61
N ASN A 112 35.84 21.23 -31.93
CA ASN A 112 36.79 21.83 -32.86
C ASN A 112 36.71 23.36 -32.75
N LYS A 113 37.87 23.99 -32.54
CA LYS A 113 38.05 25.43 -32.42
C LYS A 113 38.24 26.07 -33.80
#